data_AF-W1F0A6-F1
#
_entry.id   AF-W1F0A6-F1
#
_cell.length_a   1.000
_cell.length_b   1.000
_cell.length_c   1.000
_cell.angle_alpha   90.00
_cell.angle_beta   90.00
_cell.angle_gamma   90.00
#
_symmetry.space_group_name_H-M   'P 1'
#
loop_
_entity.id
_entity.type
_entity.pdbx_description
1 polymer ?
#
loop_
_entity_poly.entity_id
_entity_poly.type
_entity_poly.pdbx_seq_one_letter_code
_entity_poly.pdbx_strand_id
1 'polypeptide(L)'
;MGKKSGLGVYDWRAEREAVVGLEAVSDSFSPMKVEKKSDGVTEIDDVLLIETQGETAQALAIRLARPVVVVDKMAGKVVTIAAAAVNPDSATRKAIYYLQQQGKTVLQIADYPGMLIWRTVAMIINEALDALQKGVASEQDIDTAMRLGVNYPYGPLAWGAQLGWQRILRLLENLQHHYGEERYRPCSLLRQRALLESGYES
;
A
#
# COMPACT_ATOMS: atom_id res chain seq x y z
N MET A 1 4.37 17.60 -23.82
CA MET A 1 2.89 17.63 -23.76
C MET A 1 2.26 16.23 -23.79
N GLY A 2 3.05 15.14 -23.65
CA GLY A 2 2.54 13.78 -23.61
C GLY A 2 2.21 13.24 -25.01
N LYS A 3 1.21 12.36 -25.09
CA LYS A 3 0.80 11.67 -26.31
C LYS A 3 0.62 12.61 -27.51
N LYS A 4 -0.04 13.74 -27.30
CA LYS A 4 -0.32 14.72 -28.38
C LYS A 4 0.92 15.36 -29.01
N SER A 5 2.07 15.32 -28.31
CA SER A 5 3.35 15.85 -28.83
C SER A 5 4.37 14.74 -29.15
N GLY A 6 3.98 13.47 -29.08
CA GLY A 6 4.88 12.33 -29.26
C GLY A 6 5.85 12.06 -28.10
N LEU A 7 5.99 12.98 -27.14
CA LEU A 7 6.90 12.85 -25.99
C LEU A 7 6.34 13.53 -24.72
N GLY A 8 6.49 12.85 -23.58
CA GLY A 8 6.16 13.32 -22.24
C GLY A 8 6.82 12.44 -21.17
N VAL A 9 6.06 11.96 -20.19
CA VAL A 9 6.55 10.93 -19.23
C VAL A 9 7.04 9.68 -19.97
N TYR A 10 6.36 9.31 -21.06
CA TYR A 10 6.76 8.24 -21.96
C TYR A 10 7.06 8.81 -23.35
N ASP A 11 7.92 8.10 -24.10
CA ASP A 11 8.05 8.26 -25.54
C ASP A 11 6.89 7.53 -26.25
N TRP A 12 6.11 8.24 -27.05
CA TRP A 12 4.95 7.70 -27.76
C TRP A 12 5.28 7.28 -29.19
N ARG A 13 6.54 7.41 -29.59
CA ARG A 13 7.05 7.00 -30.90
C ARG A 13 7.63 5.58 -30.85
N ALA A 14 8.07 5.15 -29.67
CA ALA A 14 8.54 3.79 -29.41
C ALA A 14 7.40 2.88 -28.94
N GLU A 15 7.58 1.56 -29.08
CA GLU A 15 6.69 0.58 -28.48
C GLU A 15 6.84 0.59 -26.95
N ARG A 16 5.75 0.30 -26.24
CA ARG A 16 5.77 0.20 -24.77
C ARG A 16 6.38 -1.13 -24.35
N GLU A 17 7.40 -1.07 -23.51
CA GLU A 17 7.95 -2.26 -22.85
C GLU A 17 6.97 -2.78 -21.79
N ALA A 18 6.87 -4.10 -21.66
CA ALA A 18 6.11 -4.71 -20.59
C ALA A 18 6.91 -4.64 -19.28
N VAL A 19 6.22 -4.35 -18.17
CA VAL A 19 6.86 -4.37 -16.86
C VAL A 19 7.22 -5.82 -16.50
N VAL A 20 8.51 -6.08 -16.32
CA VAL A 20 9.05 -7.37 -15.89
C VAL A 20 9.19 -7.34 -14.36
N GLY A 21 8.63 -8.35 -13.68
CA GLY A 21 8.85 -8.56 -12.25
C GLY A 21 10.23 -9.13 -11.97
N LEU A 22 10.60 -9.28 -10.69
CA LEU A 22 11.80 -10.01 -10.31
C LEU A 22 11.76 -11.45 -10.84
N GLU A 23 12.90 -11.93 -11.31
CA GLU A 23 13.09 -13.32 -11.74
C GLU A 23 12.76 -14.31 -10.62
N ALA A 24 12.32 -15.52 -10.99
CA ALA A 24 11.96 -16.54 -10.02
C ALA A 24 13.17 -16.91 -9.14
N VAL A 25 12.98 -16.84 -7.83
CA VAL A 25 13.99 -17.29 -6.87
C VAL A 25 13.98 -18.83 -6.84
N SER A 26 15.16 -19.46 -6.81
CA SER A 26 15.28 -20.93 -6.78
C SER A 26 14.68 -21.55 -5.51
N ASP A 27 14.23 -22.80 -5.60
CA ASP A 27 13.64 -23.54 -4.47
C ASP A 27 14.58 -23.72 -3.27
N SER A 28 15.90 -23.52 -3.45
CA SER A 28 16.87 -23.48 -2.35
C SER A 28 16.64 -22.33 -1.37
N PHE A 29 15.84 -21.31 -1.74
CA PHE A 29 15.41 -20.22 -0.85
C PHE A 29 13.99 -20.43 -0.30
N SER A 30 13.40 -21.62 -0.47
CA SER A 30 12.12 -21.95 0.12
C SER A 30 12.21 -21.85 1.66
N PRO A 31 11.27 -21.16 2.32
CA PRO A 31 11.29 -20.98 3.76
C PRO A 31 10.98 -22.29 4.50
N MET A 32 11.58 -22.47 5.68
CA MET A 32 11.30 -23.64 6.52
C MET A 32 9.96 -23.50 7.26
N LYS A 33 9.62 -22.27 7.70
CA LYS A 33 8.39 -21.97 8.42
C LYS A 33 7.76 -20.69 7.89
N VAL A 34 6.45 -20.73 7.67
CA VAL A 34 5.64 -19.55 7.34
C VAL A 34 4.43 -19.47 8.27
N GLU A 35 4.25 -18.33 8.93
CA GLU A 35 3.17 -18.09 9.87
C GLU A 35 2.51 -16.74 9.60
N LYS A 36 1.22 -16.75 9.28
CA LYS A 36 0.42 -15.52 9.14
C LYS A 36 -0.05 -15.08 10.51
N LYS A 37 0.22 -13.83 10.86
CA LYS A 37 -0.25 -13.17 12.08
C LYS A 37 -1.34 -12.15 11.74
N SER A 38 -1.93 -11.57 12.77
CA SER A 38 -2.85 -10.44 12.64
C SER A 38 -2.16 -9.18 12.09
N ASP A 39 -2.95 -8.17 11.75
CA ASP A 39 -2.49 -6.84 11.34
C ASP A 39 -1.52 -6.83 10.14
N GLY A 40 -1.73 -7.74 9.18
CA GLY A 40 -0.97 -7.76 7.92
C GLY A 40 0.48 -8.22 8.06
N VAL A 41 0.83 -8.94 9.13
CA VAL A 41 2.18 -9.48 9.34
C VAL A 41 2.23 -10.95 8.94
N THR A 42 3.22 -11.34 8.15
CA THR A 42 3.57 -12.75 7.90
C THR A 42 5.03 -12.97 8.27
N GLU A 43 5.28 -13.91 9.17
CA GLU A 43 6.63 -14.33 9.55
C GLU A 43 7.09 -15.48 8.65
N ILE A 44 8.25 -15.32 8.05
CA ILE A 44 8.86 -16.25 7.08
C ILE A 44 10.27 -16.54 7.61
N ASP A 45 10.42 -17.66 8.31
CA ASP A 45 11.57 -17.93 9.18
C ASP A 45 11.87 -16.73 10.11
N ASP A 46 13.00 -16.07 9.92
CA ASP A 46 13.46 -14.90 10.66
C ASP A 46 12.92 -13.58 10.10
N VAL A 47 12.41 -13.57 8.88
CA VAL A 47 11.96 -12.37 8.14
C VAL A 47 10.53 -12.03 8.44
N LEU A 48 10.24 -10.74 8.64
CA LEU A 48 8.88 -10.23 8.73
C LEU A 48 8.49 -9.59 7.40
N LEU A 49 7.47 -10.15 6.75
CA LEU A 49 6.78 -9.56 5.62
C LEU A 49 5.57 -8.78 6.15
N ILE A 50 5.63 -7.45 6.08
CA ILE A 50 4.64 -6.56 6.73
C ILE A 50 3.92 -5.74 5.66
N GLU A 51 2.59 -5.80 5.62
CA GLU A 51 1.80 -4.90 4.79
C GLU A 51 1.98 -3.46 5.27
N THR A 52 2.27 -2.53 4.36
CA THR A 52 2.63 -1.16 4.76
C THR A 52 1.56 -0.48 5.63
N GLN A 53 1.99 0.08 6.76
CA GLN A 53 1.21 1.01 7.58
C GLN A 53 1.76 2.44 7.54
N GLY A 54 2.63 2.78 6.59
CA GLY A 54 3.25 4.12 6.46
C GLY A 54 4.66 4.24 7.03
N GLU A 55 5.11 3.26 7.81
CA GLU A 55 6.50 3.17 8.29
C GLU A 55 7.40 2.50 7.26
N THR A 56 8.69 2.84 7.27
CA THR A 56 9.69 2.21 6.39
C THR A 56 10.12 0.84 6.91
N ALA A 57 10.55 -0.03 6.00
CA ALA A 57 11.11 -1.33 6.34
C ALA A 57 12.33 -1.18 7.28
N GLN A 58 13.18 -0.17 7.03
CA GLN A 58 14.34 0.11 7.88
C GLN A 58 13.96 0.49 9.32
N ALA A 59 12.96 1.36 9.50
CA ALA A 59 12.49 1.75 10.84
C ALA A 59 11.95 0.53 11.61
N LEU A 60 11.18 -0.31 10.92
CA LEU A 60 10.64 -1.56 11.48
C LEU A 60 11.75 -2.55 11.82
N ALA A 61 12.73 -2.75 10.95
CA ALA A 61 13.81 -3.72 11.13
C ALA A 61 14.67 -3.40 12.36
N ILE A 62 15.03 -2.13 12.56
CA ILE A 62 15.78 -1.69 13.74
C ILE A 62 14.94 -1.88 15.00
N ARG A 63 13.67 -1.44 14.99
CA ARG A 63 12.79 -1.51 16.15
C ARG A 63 12.50 -2.94 16.60
N LEU A 64 12.33 -3.85 15.65
CA LEU A 64 12.00 -5.25 15.90
C LEU A 64 13.23 -6.15 15.99
N ALA A 65 14.43 -5.62 15.75
CA ALA A 65 15.70 -6.35 15.70
C ALA A 65 15.65 -7.59 14.78
N ARG A 66 14.98 -7.46 13.62
CA ARG A 66 14.74 -8.54 12.66
C ARG A 66 14.76 -8.03 11.22
N PRO A 67 15.08 -8.88 10.22
CA PRO A 67 14.92 -8.52 8.82
C PRO A 67 13.45 -8.22 8.48
N VAL A 68 13.20 -7.12 7.77
CA VAL A 68 11.84 -6.70 7.39
C VAL A 68 11.77 -6.45 5.89
N VAL A 69 10.73 -6.97 5.26
CA VAL A 69 10.30 -6.59 3.92
C VAL A 69 8.89 -6.00 4.06
N VAL A 70 8.74 -4.73 3.65
CA VAL A 70 7.43 -4.10 3.55
C VAL A 70 6.81 -4.45 2.20
N VAL A 71 5.53 -4.80 2.19
CA VAL A 71 4.77 -5.13 0.99
C VAL A 71 3.58 -4.20 0.81
N ASP A 72 3.33 -3.82 -0.44
CA ASP A 72 2.21 -3.01 -0.87
C ASP A 72 1.42 -3.77 -1.93
N LYS A 73 0.23 -4.23 -1.53
CA LYS A 73 -0.65 -5.08 -2.32
C LYS A 73 -2.13 -4.82 -2.02
N MET A 74 -2.95 -5.12 -3.02
CA MET A 74 -4.41 -5.29 -2.92
C MET A 74 -4.80 -6.58 -3.66
N ALA A 75 -6.00 -6.67 -4.23
CA ALA A 75 -6.50 -7.88 -4.90
C ALA A 75 -5.68 -8.31 -6.14
N GLY A 76 -5.05 -7.35 -6.85
CA GLY A 76 -4.32 -7.60 -8.09
C GLY A 76 -3.10 -8.52 -7.96
N LYS A 77 -2.56 -8.97 -9.10
CA LYS A 77 -1.37 -9.84 -9.16
C LYS A 77 -0.06 -9.09 -8.95
N VAL A 78 0.01 -7.83 -9.37
CA VAL A 78 1.19 -6.99 -9.19
C VAL A 78 1.28 -6.55 -7.74
N VAL A 79 2.44 -6.74 -7.12
CA VAL A 79 2.76 -6.30 -5.76
C VAL A 79 4.07 -5.53 -5.77
N THR A 80 4.18 -4.48 -4.96
CA THR A 80 5.47 -3.82 -4.75
C THR A 80 6.03 -4.19 -3.37
N ILE A 81 7.35 -4.29 -3.27
CA ILE A 81 8.05 -4.56 -2.02
C ILE A 81 9.20 -3.58 -1.83
N ALA A 82 9.56 -3.35 -0.56
CA ALA A 82 10.80 -2.71 -0.18
C ALA A 82 11.45 -3.51 0.96
N ALA A 83 12.75 -3.74 0.85
CA ALA A 83 13.54 -4.37 1.90
C ALA A 83 14.23 -3.30 2.75
N ALA A 84 14.34 -3.54 4.05
CA ALA A 84 15.20 -2.74 4.90
C ALA A 84 16.65 -2.83 4.40
N ALA A 85 17.39 -1.72 4.41
CA ALA A 85 18.78 -1.69 3.97
C ALA A 85 19.70 -2.60 4.82
N VAL A 86 19.30 -2.89 6.06
CA VAL A 86 20.02 -3.80 6.96
C VAL A 86 19.79 -5.29 6.66
N ASN A 87 18.83 -5.63 5.78
CA ASN A 87 18.54 -7.03 5.49
C ASN A 87 19.72 -7.70 4.76
N PRO A 88 20.09 -8.94 5.15
CA PRO A 88 20.86 -9.78 4.25
C PRO A 88 20.01 -10.16 3.03
N ASP A 89 20.59 -10.22 1.84
CA ASP A 89 19.83 -10.53 0.62
C ASP A 89 19.09 -11.87 0.69
N SER A 90 19.63 -12.84 1.44
CA SER A 90 18.99 -14.15 1.66
C SER A 90 17.63 -14.03 2.34
N ALA A 91 17.49 -13.12 3.31
CA ALA A 91 16.22 -12.82 3.97
C ALA A 91 15.22 -12.23 2.98
N THR A 92 15.64 -11.23 2.20
CA THR A 92 14.78 -10.60 1.19
C THR A 92 14.31 -11.61 0.14
N ARG A 93 15.20 -12.51 -0.32
CA ARG A 93 14.87 -13.57 -1.29
C ARG A 93 13.82 -14.56 -0.79
N LYS A 94 13.80 -14.92 0.50
CA LYS A 94 12.73 -15.76 1.09
C LYS A 94 11.35 -15.12 0.97
N ALA A 95 11.25 -13.82 1.25
CA ALA A 95 10.00 -13.08 1.11
C ALA A 95 9.55 -12.96 -0.35
N ILE A 96 10.49 -12.73 -1.27
CA ILE A 96 10.21 -12.71 -2.72
C ILE A 96 9.70 -14.09 -3.18
N TYR A 97 10.39 -15.17 -2.83
CA TYR A 97 9.99 -16.54 -3.15
C TYR A 97 8.56 -16.82 -2.69
N TYR A 98 8.26 -16.52 -1.42
CA TYR A 98 6.92 -16.70 -0.85
C TYR A 98 5.83 -15.98 -1.66
N LEU A 99 6.07 -14.75 -2.10
CA LEU A 99 5.11 -13.99 -2.92
C LEU A 99 4.97 -14.57 -4.33
N GLN A 100 6.08 -15.00 -4.95
CA GLN A 100 6.08 -15.61 -6.28
C GLN A 100 5.27 -16.92 -6.30
N GLN A 101 5.38 -17.75 -5.26
CA GLN A 101 4.60 -18.99 -5.15
C GLN A 101 3.09 -18.77 -4.95
N GLN A 102 2.66 -17.53 -4.68
CA GLN A 102 1.25 -17.14 -4.70
C GLN A 102 0.78 -16.60 -6.05
N GLY A 103 1.62 -16.70 -7.09
CA GLY A 103 1.33 -16.17 -8.43
C GLY A 103 1.35 -14.65 -8.51
N LYS A 104 2.07 -13.98 -7.58
CA LYS A 104 2.24 -12.52 -7.61
C LYS A 104 3.44 -12.13 -8.45
N THR A 105 3.30 -11.03 -9.19
CA THR A 105 4.41 -10.36 -9.88
C THR A 105 5.04 -9.36 -8.93
N VAL A 106 6.26 -9.64 -8.46
CA VAL A 106 6.94 -8.84 -7.44
C VAL A 106 7.80 -7.77 -8.10
N LEU A 107 7.55 -6.50 -7.76
CA LEU A 107 8.36 -5.35 -8.16
C LEU A 107 9.04 -4.77 -6.93
N GLN A 108 10.37 -4.66 -6.95
CA GLN A 108 11.10 -4.02 -5.87
C GLN A 108 11.23 -2.52 -6.14
N ILE A 109 10.89 -1.71 -5.15
CA ILE A 109 11.03 -0.26 -5.19
C ILE A 109 11.84 0.24 -3.98
N ALA A 110 12.09 1.54 -3.91
CA ALA A 110 12.74 2.16 -2.75
C ALA A 110 11.91 1.98 -1.47
N ASP A 111 12.57 1.97 -0.31
CA ASP A 111 11.93 1.93 1.01
C ASP A 111 11.21 3.26 1.31
N TYR A 112 9.97 3.35 0.81
CA TYR A 112 9.22 4.59 0.73
C TYR A 112 7.99 4.54 1.67
N PRO A 113 7.82 5.51 2.58
CA PRO A 113 6.68 5.58 3.50
C PRO A 113 5.33 5.43 2.79
N GLY A 114 4.57 4.40 3.16
CA GLY A 114 3.23 4.10 2.62
C GLY A 114 3.23 3.54 1.19
N MET A 115 4.41 3.37 0.58
CA MET A 115 4.58 2.78 -0.75
C MET A 115 3.73 3.51 -1.81
N LEU A 116 3.08 2.78 -2.73
CA LEU A 116 2.35 3.38 -3.85
C LEU A 116 0.84 3.20 -3.71
N ILE A 117 0.34 1.97 -3.71
CA ILE A 117 -1.10 1.69 -3.80
C ILE A 117 -1.81 2.17 -2.54
N TRP A 118 -1.36 1.73 -1.37
CA TRP A 118 -1.97 2.11 -0.09
C TRP A 118 -1.93 3.62 0.15
N ARG A 119 -0.78 4.28 -0.07
CA ARG A 119 -0.64 5.74 0.07
C ARG A 119 -1.58 6.52 -0.84
N THR A 120 -1.67 6.15 -2.12
CA THR A 120 -2.55 6.85 -3.08
C THR A 120 -4.01 6.65 -2.74
N VAL A 121 -4.43 5.41 -2.47
CA VAL A 121 -5.85 5.12 -2.17
C VAL A 121 -6.26 5.78 -0.85
N ALA A 122 -5.42 5.75 0.19
CA ALA A 122 -5.72 6.42 1.46
C ALA A 122 -5.94 7.93 1.29
N MET A 123 -5.11 8.60 0.48
CA MET A 123 -5.28 10.03 0.19
C MET A 123 -6.55 10.31 -0.62
N ILE A 124 -6.90 9.48 -1.61
CA ILE A 124 -8.16 9.60 -2.36
C ILE A 124 -9.36 9.50 -1.41
N ILE A 125 -9.33 8.54 -0.49
CA ILE A 125 -10.40 8.34 0.50
C ILE A 125 -10.49 9.53 1.46
N ASN A 126 -9.35 10.06 1.91
CA ASN A 126 -9.30 11.22 2.79
C ASN A 126 -9.94 12.46 2.14
N GLU A 127 -9.64 12.72 0.86
CA GLU A 127 -10.25 13.82 0.09
C GLU A 127 -11.75 13.60 -0.13
N ALA A 128 -12.18 12.36 -0.39
CA ALA A 128 -13.60 12.04 -0.51
C ALA A 128 -14.36 12.29 0.81
N LEU A 129 -13.77 11.91 1.94
CA LEU A 129 -14.34 12.18 3.27
C LEU A 129 -14.36 13.68 3.59
N ASP A 130 -13.35 14.43 3.17
CA ASP A 130 -13.33 15.88 3.36
C ASP A 130 -14.42 16.59 2.52
N ALA A 131 -14.62 16.16 1.27
CA ALA A 131 -15.70 16.65 0.41
C ALA A 131 -17.09 16.33 1.01
N LEU A 132 -17.27 15.12 1.53
CA LEU A 132 -18.50 14.73 2.24
C LEU A 132 -18.71 15.59 3.49
N GLN A 133 -17.67 15.76 4.31
CA GLN A 133 -17.73 16.54 5.54
C GLN A 133 -18.15 18.00 5.28
N LYS A 134 -17.69 18.58 4.16
CA LYS A 134 -18.01 19.95 3.75
C LYS A 134 -19.35 20.08 3.02
N GLY A 135 -20.11 18.99 2.86
CA GLY A 135 -21.42 19.01 2.21
C GLY A 135 -21.36 19.26 0.70
N VAL A 136 -20.25 18.91 0.04
CA VAL A 136 -20.11 19.10 -1.42
C VAL A 136 -21.09 18.20 -2.18
N ALA A 137 -21.28 16.96 -1.73
CA ALA A 137 -22.20 15.99 -2.29
C ALA A 137 -22.54 14.90 -1.25
N SER A 138 -23.54 14.08 -1.56
CA SER A 138 -23.86 12.90 -0.74
C SER A 138 -22.78 11.81 -0.87
N GLU A 139 -22.68 10.92 0.11
CA GLU A 139 -21.75 9.77 0.08
C GLU A 139 -21.97 8.90 -1.18
N GLN A 140 -23.23 8.63 -1.52
CA GLN A 140 -23.61 7.83 -2.69
C GLN A 140 -23.24 8.51 -4.01
N ASP A 141 -23.39 9.84 -4.10
CA ASP A 141 -23.04 10.60 -5.30
C ASP A 141 -21.52 10.70 -5.48
N ILE A 142 -20.76 10.88 -4.39
CA ILE A 142 -19.29 10.85 -4.43
C ILE A 142 -18.81 9.50 -4.97
N ASP A 143 -19.34 8.40 -4.43
CA ASP A 143 -18.98 7.05 -4.88
C ASP A 143 -19.41 6.75 -6.31
N THR A 144 -20.55 7.27 -6.74
CA THR A 144 -21.05 7.13 -8.12
C THR A 144 -20.21 7.95 -9.10
N ALA A 145 -19.87 9.19 -8.74
CA ALA A 145 -19.04 10.07 -9.56
C ALA A 145 -17.65 9.46 -9.81
N MET A 146 -17.01 8.89 -8.80
CA MET A 146 -15.68 8.30 -8.97
C MET A 146 -15.69 7.01 -9.80
N ARG A 147 -16.76 6.21 -9.70
CA ARG A 147 -16.91 5.01 -10.54
C ARG A 147 -17.22 5.35 -11.99
N LEU A 148 -18.15 6.27 -12.25
CA LEU A 148 -18.61 6.55 -13.62
C LEU A 148 -17.79 7.61 -14.34
N GLY A 149 -17.31 8.62 -13.62
CA GLY A 149 -16.56 9.74 -14.20
C GLY A 149 -15.09 9.41 -14.49
N VAL A 150 -14.44 8.62 -13.62
CA VAL A 150 -13.01 8.29 -13.74
C VAL A 150 -12.70 6.80 -13.64
N ASN A 151 -13.72 5.93 -13.70
CA ASN A 151 -13.58 4.47 -13.77
C ASN A 151 -12.82 3.85 -12.59
N TYR A 152 -12.97 4.40 -11.38
CA TYR A 152 -12.40 3.75 -10.20
C TYR A 152 -13.14 2.42 -9.93
N PRO A 153 -12.42 1.37 -9.47
CA PRO A 153 -13.02 0.05 -9.26
C PRO A 153 -14.08 0.04 -8.15
N TYR A 154 -13.96 0.96 -7.19
CA TYR A 154 -14.92 1.20 -6.13
C TYR A 154 -15.09 2.70 -5.93
N GLY A 155 -16.25 3.11 -5.41
CA GLY A 155 -16.39 4.45 -4.86
C GLY A 155 -15.47 4.59 -3.63
N PRO A 156 -14.76 5.70 -3.43
CA PRO A 156 -13.76 5.83 -2.38
C PRO A 156 -14.32 5.63 -0.96
N LEU A 157 -15.57 6.01 -0.69
CA LEU A 157 -16.16 5.87 0.64
C LEU A 157 -16.51 4.40 0.92
N ALA A 158 -17.16 3.72 -0.03
CA ALA A 158 -17.33 2.26 0.05
C ALA A 158 -15.98 1.52 0.14
N TRP A 159 -14.97 1.98 -0.58
CA TRP A 159 -13.63 1.38 -0.56
C TRP A 159 -12.97 1.54 0.81
N GLY A 160 -13.10 2.70 1.44
CA GLY A 160 -12.61 2.94 2.79
C GLY A 160 -13.26 2.05 3.85
N ALA A 161 -14.58 1.84 3.75
CA ALA A 161 -15.29 0.91 4.62
C ALA A 161 -14.78 -0.53 4.47
N GLN A 162 -14.47 -0.95 3.24
CA GLN A 162 -13.94 -2.29 2.97
C GLN A 162 -12.50 -2.46 3.47
N LEU A 163 -11.66 -1.42 3.38
CA LEU A 163 -10.25 -1.47 3.78
C LEU A 163 -10.03 -1.27 5.29
N GLY A 164 -11.03 -0.71 5.99
CA GLY A 164 -10.99 -0.40 7.41
C GLY A 164 -10.56 1.04 7.67
N TRP A 165 -11.39 1.79 8.41
CA TRP A 165 -11.17 3.20 8.70
C TRP A 165 -9.97 3.42 9.63
N GLN A 166 -9.80 2.57 10.64
CA GLN A 166 -8.65 2.62 11.55
C GLN A 166 -7.34 2.37 10.81
N ARG A 167 -7.35 1.47 9.81
CA ARG A 167 -6.17 1.18 8.99
C ARG A 167 -5.76 2.39 8.15
N ILE A 168 -6.73 3.06 7.52
CA ILE A 168 -6.47 4.28 6.74
C ILE A 168 -5.99 5.42 7.64
N LEU A 169 -6.63 5.61 8.79
CA LEU A 169 -6.23 6.62 9.77
C LEU A 169 -4.78 6.43 10.19
N ARG A 170 -4.41 5.22 10.65
CA ARG A 170 -3.05 4.90 11.10
C ARG A 170 -2.01 5.13 10.01
N LEU A 171 -2.33 4.76 8.76
CA LEU A 171 -1.45 5.00 7.62
C LEU A 171 -1.19 6.49 7.41
N LEU A 172 -2.24 7.31 7.38
CA LEU A 172 -2.10 8.75 7.16
C LEU A 172 -1.40 9.46 8.32
N GLU A 173 -1.63 9.01 9.56
CA GLU A 173 -0.91 9.52 10.73
C GLU A 173 0.59 9.23 10.66
N ASN A 174 0.97 8.00 10.26
CA ASN A 174 2.38 7.64 10.06
C ASN A 174 3.02 8.46 8.93
N LEU A 175 2.30 8.70 7.84
CA LEU A 175 2.76 9.58 6.76
C LEU A 175 2.90 11.03 7.23
N GLN A 176 1.91 11.55 7.95
CA GLN A 176 1.94 12.90 8.52
C GLN A 176 3.12 13.06 9.48
N HIS A 177 3.37 12.08 10.35
CA HIS A 177 4.51 12.08 11.26
C HIS A 177 5.84 12.05 10.51
N HIS A 178 5.97 11.19 9.49
CA HIS A 178 7.21 11.06 8.72
C HIS A 178 7.57 12.33 7.95
N TYR A 179 6.60 12.96 7.29
CA TYR A 179 6.85 14.14 6.46
C TYR A 179 6.73 15.47 7.20
N GLY A 180 6.03 15.52 8.35
CA GLY A 180 5.72 16.77 9.03
C GLY A 180 4.81 17.71 8.23
N GLU A 181 4.13 17.19 7.21
CA GLU A 181 3.33 17.98 6.27
C GLU A 181 1.84 17.93 6.62
N GLU A 182 1.18 19.09 6.60
CA GLU A 182 -0.28 19.18 6.69
C GLU A 182 -0.97 18.40 5.56
N ARG A 183 -0.29 18.22 4.42
CA ARG A 183 -0.78 17.46 3.27
C ARG A 183 -1.33 16.08 3.64
N TYR A 184 -0.73 15.37 4.60
CA TYR A 184 -1.17 14.03 5.00
C TYR A 184 -2.12 14.04 6.19
N ARG A 185 -2.63 15.21 6.62
CA ARG A 185 -3.52 15.27 7.79
C ARG A 185 -4.76 14.40 7.55
N PRO A 186 -5.08 13.46 8.45
CA PRO A 186 -6.38 12.81 8.46
C PRO A 186 -7.47 13.86 8.62
N CYS A 187 -8.46 13.89 7.73
CA CYS A 187 -9.60 14.80 7.87
C CYS A 187 -10.41 14.42 9.12
N SER A 188 -11.20 15.37 9.65
CA SER A 188 -11.92 15.14 10.91
C SER A 188 -12.93 14.01 10.78
N LEU A 189 -13.58 13.86 9.62
CA LEU A 189 -14.55 12.79 9.39
C LEU A 189 -13.89 11.40 9.34
N LEU A 190 -12.64 11.28 8.87
CA LEU A 190 -11.90 10.02 8.93
C LEU A 190 -11.66 9.58 10.38
N ARG A 191 -11.24 10.52 11.24
CA ARG A 191 -11.07 10.25 12.69
C ARG A 191 -12.38 9.81 13.33
N GLN A 192 -13.49 10.48 12.98
CA GLN A 192 -14.81 10.10 13.45
C GLN A 192 -15.21 8.68 13.02
N ARG A 193 -15.02 8.32 11.74
CA ARG A 193 -15.36 6.97 11.24
C ARG A 193 -14.51 5.88 11.90
N ALA A 194 -13.22 6.13 12.11
CA ALA A 194 -12.34 5.19 12.81
C ALA A 194 -12.76 4.95 14.27
N LEU A 195 -13.21 6.01 14.99
CA LEU A 195 -13.75 5.88 16.34
C LEU A 195 -15.07 5.11 16.40
N LEU A 196 -15.92 5.25 15.38
CA LEU A 196 -17.16 4.48 15.28
C LEU A 196 -16.87 3.01 14.98
N GLU A 197 -15.90 2.73 14.10
CA GLU A 197 -15.48 1.36 13.76
C GLU A 197 -14.99 0.58 14.98
N SER A 198 -14.13 1.18 15.80
CA SER A 198 -13.60 0.52 17.01
C SER A 198 -14.68 0.21 18.06
N GLY A 199 -15.78 0.97 18.06
CA GLY A 199 -16.96 0.71 18.90
C GLY A 199 -17.72 -0.57 18.53
N TYR A 200 -17.55 -1.11 17.31
CA TYR A 200 -18.15 -2.39 16.89
C TYR A 200 -17.18 -3.57 17.05
N GLU A 201 -15.90 -3.31 17.31
CA GLU A 201 -14.87 -4.34 17.55
C GLU A 201 -14.68 -4.67 19.05
N SER A 202 -15.33 -3.90 19.93
CA SER A 202 -15.36 -4.08 21.40
C SER A 202 -16.52 -4.96 21.84
#